data_AF-A0A7T8CZB3-F1
#
_entry.id   AF-A0A7T8CZB3-F1
#
_cell.length_a   1.000
_cell.length_b   1.000
_cell.length_c   1.000
_cell.angle_alpha   90.00
_cell.angle_beta   90.00
_cell.angle_gamma   90.00
#
_symmetry.space_group_name_H-M   'P 1'
#
loop_
_entity.id
_entity.type
_entity.pdbx_description
1 polymer ?
#
loop_
_entity_poly.entity_id
_entity_poly.type
_entity_poly.pdbx_seq_one_letter_code
_entity_poly.pdbx_strand_id
1 'polypeptide(L)'
;MIRYMYNHQNKDGGWGFYIEGHSTMIGTALNYVALRLLGEGPSNGGGAVERARKWILDHGGASSIPSWGKAYLSVLGVYEWKGCNPLPPEFWLFPTFFPYHPANMFIYCRTTYMPMSYLYGRKYHGSITKLVLDLRQEIYPIPYKEINWNKQRHNCCKE
;
A
#
# COMPACT_ATOMS: atom_id res chain seq x y z
N MET A 1 -14.54 -7.33 11.55
CA MET A 1 -13.64 -6.53 10.70
C MET A 1 -14.38 -5.92 9.51
N ILE A 2 -15.00 -6.70 8.63
CA ILE A 2 -15.78 -6.21 7.46
C ILE A 2 -16.76 -5.08 7.83
N ARG A 3 -17.65 -5.33 8.80
CA ARG A 3 -18.63 -4.34 9.28
C ARG A 3 -18.02 -3.01 9.72
N TYR A 4 -16.82 -3.03 10.33
CA TYR A 4 -16.12 -1.82 10.77
C TYR A 4 -15.70 -0.97 9.57
N MET A 5 -15.13 -1.60 8.53
CA MET A 5 -14.74 -0.88 7.32
C MET A 5 -15.96 -0.26 6.62
N TYR A 6 -17.08 -0.98 6.53
CA TYR A 6 -18.32 -0.44 5.96
C TYR A 6 -18.88 0.75 6.74
N ASN A 7 -18.85 0.70 8.06
CA ASN A 7 -19.34 1.80 8.90
C ASN A 7 -18.50 3.08 8.79
N HIS A 8 -17.26 2.98 8.33
CA HIS A 8 -16.32 4.11 8.24
C HIS A 8 -15.93 4.43 6.80
N GLN A 9 -16.65 3.92 5.81
CA GLN A 9 -16.49 4.37 4.43
C GLN A 9 -17.04 5.79 4.29
N ASN A 10 -16.26 6.67 3.68
CA ASN A 10 -16.69 8.02 3.39
C ASN A 10 -17.77 8.04 2.30
N LYS A 11 -18.52 9.14 2.23
CA LYS A 11 -19.62 9.30 1.26
C LYS A 11 -19.17 9.21 -0.21
N ASP A 12 -17.91 9.56 -0.47
CA ASP A 12 -17.28 9.46 -1.79
C ASP A 12 -16.83 8.03 -2.16
N GLY A 13 -16.95 7.08 -1.24
CA GLY A 13 -16.55 5.69 -1.43
C GLY A 13 -15.15 5.34 -0.95
N GLY A 14 -14.36 6.31 -0.49
CA GLY A 14 -13.01 6.07 0.00
C GLY A 14 -12.91 5.86 1.51
N TRP A 15 -11.67 5.74 2.00
CA TRP A 15 -11.32 5.77 3.42
C TRP A 15 -10.14 6.71 3.66
N GLY A 16 -10.17 7.42 4.77
CA GLY A 16 -9.08 8.28 5.20
C GLY A 16 -7.94 7.54 5.88
N PHE A 17 -6.91 8.31 6.24
CA PHE A 17 -5.80 7.83 7.07
C PHE A 17 -6.24 7.48 8.50
N TYR A 18 -7.33 8.11 8.96
CA TYR A 18 -8.02 7.86 10.21
C TYR A 18 -9.54 8.02 9.99
N ILE A 19 -10.36 7.61 10.97
CA ILE A 19 -11.82 7.48 10.83
C ILE A 19 -12.56 8.78 10.46
N GLU A 20 -12.05 9.93 10.86
CA GLU A 20 -12.64 11.25 10.58
C GLU A 20 -11.92 11.98 9.43
N GLY A 21 -10.94 11.33 8.80
CA GLY A 21 -10.17 11.89 7.70
C GLY A 21 -10.90 11.81 6.36
N HIS A 22 -10.61 12.75 5.46
CA HIS A 22 -11.00 12.65 4.06
C HIS A 22 -10.33 11.43 3.41
N SER A 23 -10.92 10.93 2.32
CA SER A 23 -10.44 9.75 1.62
C SER A 23 -9.04 9.96 1.05
N THR A 24 -8.16 8.97 1.23
CA THR A 24 -6.77 9.02 0.76
C THR A 24 -6.41 7.75 0.00
N MET A 25 -5.45 7.81 -0.92
CA MET A 25 -5.00 6.63 -1.65
C MET A 25 -4.56 5.48 -0.73
N ILE A 26 -3.83 5.76 0.36
CA ILE A 26 -3.42 4.70 1.31
C ILE A 26 -4.61 4.11 2.07
N GLY A 27 -5.50 4.96 2.60
CA GLY A 27 -6.67 4.51 3.34
C GLY A 27 -7.59 3.68 2.45
N THR A 28 -7.93 4.19 1.27
CA THR A 28 -8.86 3.52 0.36
C THR A 28 -8.27 2.24 -0.22
N ALA A 29 -7.03 2.25 -0.73
CA ALA A 29 -6.43 1.07 -1.33
C ALA A 29 -6.22 -0.07 -0.32
N LEU A 30 -5.77 0.24 0.91
CA LEU A 30 -5.56 -0.80 1.93
C LEU A 30 -6.88 -1.36 2.47
N ASN A 31 -7.92 -0.54 2.68
CA ASN A 31 -9.23 -1.04 3.07
C ASN A 31 -9.88 -1.87 1.94
N TYR A 32 -9.75 -1.44 0.68
CA TYR A 32 -10.19 -2.23 -0.47
C TYR A 32 -9.52 -3.60 -0.51
N VAL A 33 -8.18 -3.63 -0.45
CA VAL A 33 -7.41 -4.88 -0.45
C VAL A 33 -7.78 -5.76 0.75
N ALA A 34 -7.96 -5.18 1.94
CA ALA A 34 -8.37 -5.92 3.13
C ALA A 34 -9.76 -6.56 2.97
N LEU A 35 -10.75 -5.83 2.42
CA LEU A 35 -12.07 -6.38 2.11
C LEU A 35 -11.96 -7.57 1.14
N ARG A 36 -11.17 -7.43 0.07
CA ARG A 36 -10.93 -8.49 -0.91
C ARG A 36 -10.28 -9.72 -0.27
N LEU A 37 -9.30 -9.53 0.63
CA LEU A 37 -8.66 -10.61 1.39
C LEU A 37 -9.62 -11.30 2.38
N LEU A 38 -10.61 -10.58 2.91
CA LEU A 38 -11.64 -11.12 3.81
C LEU A 38 -12.79 -11.84 3.07
N GLY A 39 -12.71 -11.95 1.75
CA GLY A 39 -13.66 -12.72 0.94
C GLY A 39 -14.75 -11.88 0.26
N GLU A 40 -14.72 -10.55 0.40
CA GLU A 40 -15.66 -9.69 -0.33
C GLU A 40 -15.31 -9.66 -1.81
N GLY A 41 -16.27 -10.01 -2.66
CA GLY A 41 -16.18 -9.96 -4.11
C GLY A 41 -15.97 -8.54 -4.66
N PRO A 42 -15.50 -8.38 -5.91
CA PRO A 42 -15.31 -7.05 -6.51
C PRO A 42 -16.65 -6.36 -6.80
N SER A 43 -17.76 -7.11 -6.74
CA SER A 43 -19.14 -6.64 -6.89
C SER A 43 -20.04 -7.01 -5.70
N ASN A 44 -19.44 -7.24 -4.52
CA ASN A 44 -20.16 -7.55 -3.28
C ASN A 44 -20.13 -6.36 -2.32
N GLY A 45 -20.88 -6.46 -1.22
CA GLY A 45 -20.83 -5.47 -0.13
C GLY A 45 -21.73 -4.24 -0.34
N GLY A 46 -22.86 -4.40 -1.05
CA GLY A 46 -23.87 -3.34 -1.17
C GLY A 46 -23.36 -2.08 -1.89
N GLY A 47 -22.44 -2.23 -2.84
CA GLY A 47 -21.82 -1.13 -3.59
C GLY A 47 -20.58 -0.53 -2.94
N ALA A 48 -20.21 -0.91 -1.71
CA ALA A 48 -19.08 -0.32 -1.01
C ALA A 48 -17.73 -0.64 -1.70
N VAL A 49 -17.53 -1.90 -2.10
CA VAL A 49 -16.30 -2.36 -2.75
C VAL A 49 -16.15 -1.72 -4.13
N GLU A 50 -17.25 -1.62 -4.88
CA GLU A 50 -17.30 -0.98 -6.20
C GLU A 50 -17.00 0.51 -6.12
N ARG A 51 -17.61 1.24 -5.17
CA ARG A 51 -17.35 2.66 -4.97
C ARG A 51 -15.89 2.90 -4.60
N ALA A 52 -15.32 2.07 -3.74
CA ALA A 52 -13.91 2.15 -3.37
C ALA A 52 -12.98 1.90 -4.56
N ARG A 53 -13.26 0.88 -5.37
CA ARG A 53 -12.49 0.60 -6.59
C ARG A 53 -12.56 1.78 -7.54
N LYS A 54 -13.77 2.31 -7.77
CA LYS A 54 -13.97 3.49 -8.62
C LYS A 54 -13.16 4.67 -8.11
N TRP A 55 -13.24 4.95 -6.81
CA TRP A 55 -12.48 6.01 -6.17
C TRP A 55 -10.96 5.83 -6.39
N ILE A 56 -10.42 4.61 -6.21
CA ILE A 56 -9.00 4.32 -6.46
C ILE A 56 -8.62 4.64 -7.90
N LEU A 57 -9.41 4.21 -8.88
CA LEU A 57 -9.09 4.41 -10.29
C LEU A 57 -9.22 5.88 -10.72
N ASP A 58 -10.24 6.58 -10.25
CA ASP A 58 -10.47 8.00 -10.55
C ASP A 58 -9.32 8.90 -10.03
N HIS A 59 -8.60 8.44 -9.00
CA HIS A 59 -7.50 9.16 -8.36
C HIS A 59 -6.10 8.63 -8.76
N GLY A 60 -6.00 7.97 -9.91
CA GLY A 60 -4.71 7.53 -10.50
C GLY A 60 -4.23 6.13 -10.08
N GLY A 61 -5.03 5.42 -9.30
CA GLY A 61 -4.79 4.05 -8.87
C GLY A 61 -3.72 3.89 -7.80
N ALA A 62 -3.56 2.65 -7.32
CA ALA A 62 -2.63 2.31 -6.26
C ALA A 62 -1.14 2.53 -6.63
N SER A 63 -0.83 2.92 -7.87
CA SER A 63 0.53 3.28 -8.28
C SER A 63 1.08 4.52 -7.53
N SER A 64 0.19 5.45 -7.17
CA SER A 64 0.47 6.70 -6.45
C SER A 64 0.29 6.56 -4.92
N ILE A 65 0.14 5.34 -4.40
CA ILE A 65 0.01 5.11 -2.96
C ILE A 65 1.28 5.60 -2.22
N PRO A 66 1.17 6.23 -1.03
CA PRO A 66 2.32 6.61 -0.20
C PRO A 66 3.29 5.46 0.12
N SER A 67 4.51 5.81 0.52
CA SER A 67 5.65 4.87 0.68
C SER A 67 5.34 3.62 1.53
N TRP A 68 4.65 3.77 2.66
CA TRP A 68 4.23 2.63 3.49
C TRP A 68 3.23 1.73 2.77
N GLY A 69 2.27 2.33 2.03
CA GLY A 69 1.35 1.58 1.19
C GLY A 69 2.07 0.78 0.10
N LYS A 70 3.10 1.36 -0.53
CA LYS A 70 3.92 0.62 -1.53
C LYS A 70 4.57 -0.60 -0.91
N ALA A 71 5.11 -0.46 0.30
CA ALA A 71 5.72 -1.57 1.03
C ALA A 71 4.70 -2.67 1.36
N TYR A 72 3.53 -2.32 1.91
CA TYR A 72 2.47 -3.29 2.22
C TYR A 72 1.97 -4.03 0.98
N LEU A 73 1.69 -3.30 -0.10
CA LEU A 73 1.24 -3.91 -1.36
C LEU A 73 2.34 -4.75 -2.02
N SER A 74 3.62 -4.39 -1.85
CA SER A 74 4.75 -5.19 -2.35
C SER A 74 4.89 -6.50 -1.59
N VAL A 75 4.72 -6.48 -0.26
CA VAL A 75 4.70 -7.70 0.56
C VAL A 75 3.54 -8.62 0.17
N LEU A 76 2.38 -8.07 -0.17
CA LEU A 76 1.27 -8.87 -0.70
C LEU A 76 1.54 -9.42 -2.12
N GLY A 77 2.44 -8.79 -2.87
CA GLY A 77 2.74 -9.14 -4.25
C GLY A 77 1.83 -8.45 -5.27
N VAL A 78 1.13 -7.38 -4.90
CA VAL A 78 0.30 -6.59 -5.85
C VAL A 78 0.98 -5.28 -6.27
N TYR A 79 2.23 -5.04 -5.87
CA TYR A 79 3.05 -3.90 -6.26
C TYR A 79 4.51 -4.37 -6.40
N GLU A 80 5.29 -3.82 -7.34
CA GLU A 80 6.69 -4.24 -7.48
C GLU A 80 7.63 -3.44 -6.56
N TRP A 81 8.52 -4.13 -5.84
CA TRP A 81 9.55 -3.50 -5.01
C TRP A 81 10.42 -2.48 -5.75
N LYS A 82 10.51 -2.58 -7.08
CA LYS A 82 11.20 -1.61 -7.96
C LYS A 82 10.60 -0.20 -7.90
N GLY A 83 9.31 -0.10 -7.57
CA GLY A 83 8.61 1.17 -7.36
C GLY A 83 8.64 1.71 -5.94
N CYS A 84 9.29 1.01 -5.00
CA CYS A 84 9.57 1.54 -3.68
C CYS A 84 10.89 2.35 -3.70
N ASN A 85 10.95 3.42 -2.92
CA ASN A 85 12.24 4.01 -2.56
C ASN A 85 13.07 2.97 -1.78
N PRO A 86 14.41 2.96 -1.94
CA PRO A 86 15.26 2.01 -1.24
C PRO A 86 15.09 2.08 0.28
N LEU A 87 14.95 0.90 0.90
CA LEU A 87 15.01 0.69 2.34
C LEU A 87 16.20 -0.25 2.61
N PRO A 88 17.44 0.22 2.43
CA PRO A 88 18.62 -0.64 2.40
C PRO A 88 18.89 -1.27 3.78
N PRO A 89 19.00 -2.61 3.89
CA PRO A 89 19.40 -3.25 5.14
C PRO A 89 20.82 -2.86 5.60
N GLU A 90 21.68 -2.38 4.69
CA GLU A 90 23.03 -1.91 4.99
C GLU A 90 23.04 -0.68 5.89
N PHE A 91 21.97 0.12 5.88
CA PHE A 91 21.80 1.26 6.78
C PHE A 91 21.90 0.88 8.26
N TRP A 92 21.56 -0.37 8.60
CA TRP A 92 21.60 -0.91 9.95
C TRP A 92 23.00 -1.28 10.43
N LEU A 93 23.99 -1.27 9.52
CA LEU A 93 25.39 -1.63 9.78
C LEU A 93 26.30 -0.41 9.96
N PHE A 94 25.76 0.80 9.89
CA PHE A 94 26.55 2.01 10.07
C PHE A 94 27.23 2.03 11.45
N PRO A 95 28.41 2.66 11.58
CA PRO A 95 29.01 2.87 12.89
C PRO A 95 28.13 3.75 13.78
N THR A 96 28.11 3.49 15.08
CA THR A 96 27.26 4.21 16.06
C THR A 96 27.57 5.70 16.16
N PHE A 97 28.79 6.12 15.80
CA PHE A 97 29.19 7.54 15.78
C PHE A 97 28.61 8.32 14.59
N PHE A 98 28.05 7.64 13.58
CA PHE A 98 27.48 8.31 12.41
C PHE A 98 26.18 9.05 12.80
N PRO A 99 25.99 10.32 12.38
CA PRO A 99 24.87 11.15 12.85
C PRO A 99 23.48 10.57 12.49
N TYR A 100 23.42 9.75 11.42
CA TYR A 100 22.19 9.10 10.96
C TYR A 100 22.08 7.64 11.40
N HIS A 101 22.87 7.20 12.38
CA HIS A 101 22.82 5.82 12.86
C HIS A 101 21.41 5.44 13.36
N PRO A 102 20.84 4.28 12.97
CA PRO A 102 19.47 3.90 13.33
C PRO A 102 19.17 3.86 14.84
N ALA A 103 20.18 3.67 15.70
CA ALA A 103 19.99 3.72 17.15
C ALA A 103 19.56 5.10 17.67
N ASN A 104 19.93 6.17 16.96
CA ASN A 104 19.58 7.56 17.28
C ASN A 104 18.23 7.99 16.69
N MET A 105 17.59 7.13 15.88
CA MET A 105 16.25 7.40 15.36
C MET A 105 15.19 7.24 16.43
N PHE A 106 14.11 8.00 16.29
CA PHE A 106 12.92 7.82 17.12
C PHE A 106 12.46 6.36 17.12
N ILE A 107 12.14 5.84 18.31
CA ILE A 107 11.95 4.40 18.53
C ILE A 107 10.91 3.78 17.60
N TYR A 108 9.78 4.45 17.37
CA TYR A 108 8.74 3.96 16.45
C TYR A 108 9.22 3.92 14.99
N CYS A 109 10.01 4.90 14.55
CA CYS A 109 10.62 4.85 13.23
C CYS A 109 11.55 3.63 13.13
N ARG A 110 12.41 3.41 14.13
CA ARG A 110 13.35 2.29 14.14
C ARG A 110 12.63 0.94 14.09
N THR A 111 11.63 0.73 14.94
CA THR A 111 10.90 -0.54 15.01
C THR A 111 10.05 -0.82 13.79
N THR A 112 9.57 0.21 13.08
CA THR A 112 8.86 0.05 11.80
C THR A 112 9.81 -0.20 10.63
N TYR A 113 10.88 0.59 10.48
CA TYR A 113 11.75 0.52 9.29
C TYR A 113 12.70 -0.68 9.31
N MET A 114 13.04 -1.25 10.47
CA MET A 114 13.89 -2.45 10.56
C MET A 114 13.30 -3.66 9.82
N PRO A 115 12.09 -4.14 10.13
CA PRO A 115 11.49 -5.25 9.39
C PRO A 115 11.19 -4.87 7.93
N MET A 116 10.80 -3.62 7.64
CA MET A 116 10.60 -3.19 6.26
C MET A 116 11.88 -3.25 5.43
N SER A 117 13.04 -2.88 6.01
CA SER A 117 14.34 -2.97 5.33
C SER A 117 14.73 -4.42 5.05
N TYR A 118 14.48 -5.33 6.00
CA TYR A 118 14.68 -6.76 5.80
C TYR A 118 13.83 -7.29 4.63
N LEU A 119 12.53 -6.99 4.62
CA LEU A 119 11.61 -7.42 3.56
C LEU A 119 11.99 -6.82 2.20
N TYR A 120 12.41 -5.55 2.17
CA TYR A 120 12.89 -4.87 0.98
C TYR A 120 14.19 -5.50 0.44
N GLY A 121 15.16 -5.80 1.30
CA GLY A 121 16.41 -6.43 0.93
C GLY A 121 16.20 -7.84 0.35
N ARG A 122 15.27 -8.59 0.94
CA ARG A 122 14.87 -9.92 0.46
C ARG A 122 13.94 -9.89 -0.76
N LYS A 123 13.40 -8.72 -1.13
CA LYS A 123 12.33 -8.56 -2.12
C LYS A 123 11.15 -9.50 -1.84
N TYR A 124 10.82 -9.69 -0.57
CA TYR A 124 9.82 -10.66 -0.15
C TYR A 124 8.43 -10.27 -0.66
N HIS A 125 7.70 -11.25 -1.17
CA HIS A 125 6.26 -11.16 -1.39
C HIS A 125 5.61 -12.50 -1.04
N GLY A 126 4.32 -12.46 -0.67
CA GLY A 126 3.51 -13.66 -0.49
C GLY A 126 3.26 -14.42 -1.80
N SER A 127 2.63 -15.58 -1.71
CA SER A 127 2.28 -16.39 -2.88
C SER A 127 1.36 -15.62 -3.84
N ILE A 128 1.66 -15.70 -5.14
CA ILE A 128 0.85 -15.07 -6.19
C ILE A 128 -0.39 -15.94 -6.45
N THR A 129 -1.43 -15.74 -5.64
CA THR A 129 -2.71 -16.44 -5.76
C THR A 129 -3.60 -15.82 -6.85
N LYS A 130 -4.71 -16.49 -7.17
CA LYS A 130 -5.74 -15.93 -8.06
C LYS A 130 -6.22 -14.56 -7.59
N LEU A 131 -6.45 -14.40 -6.29
CA LEU A 131 -6.85 -13.12 -5.70
C LEU A 131 -5.80 -12.02 -5.90
N VAL A 132 -4.50 -12.34 -5.75
CA VAL A 132 -3.42 -11.38 -6.01
C VAL A 132 -3.42 -10.95 -7.49
N LEU A 133 -3.63 -11.90 -8.41
CA LEU A 133 -3.73 -11.59 -9.84
C LEU A 133 -4.94 -10.71 -10.16
N ASP A 134 -6.08 -10.94 -9.50
CA ASP A 134 -7.29 -10.14 -9.65
C ASP A 134 -7.08 -8.72 -9.13
N LEU A 135 -6.51 -8.59 -7.94
CA LEU A 135 -6.14 -7.28 -7.36
C LEU A 135 -5.24 -6.47 -8.30
N ARG A 136 -4.28 -7.10 -8.98
CA ARG A 136 -3.42 -6.45 -9.99
C ARG A 136 -4.18 -5.92 -11.20
N GLN A 137 -5.39 -6.41 -11.48
CA GLN A 137 -6.28 -5.86 -12.53
C GLN A 137 -7.31 -4.87 -11.97
N GLU A 138 -7.54 -4.87 -10.66
CA GLU A 138 -8.61 -4.11 -10.02
C GLU A 138 -8.18 -2.68 -9.63
N ILE A 139 -6.95 -2.51 -9.13
CA ILE A 139 -6.51 -1.29 -8.42
C ILE A 139 -5.60 -0.36 -9.25
N TYR A 140 -5.40 -0.67 -10.54
CA TYR A 140 -4.54 0.10 -11.44
C TYR A 140 -5.31 0.54 -12.70
N PRO A 141 -5.09 1.79 -13.19
CA PRO A 141 -5.80 2.29 -14.37
C PRO A 141 -5.23 1.75 -15.69
N ILE A 142 -4.02 1.20 -15.65
CA ILE A 142 -3.34 0.59 -16.80
C ILE A 142 -2.98 -0.87 -16.48
N PRO A 143 -2.77 -1.72 -17.49
CA PRO A 143 -2.37 -3.11 -17.26
C PRO A 143 -1.12 -3.22 -16.37
N TYR A 144 -1.16 -4.08 -15.36
CA TYR A 144 -0.09 -4.23 -14.36
C TYR A 144 1.32 -4.38 -14.96
N LYS A 145 1.42 -5.09 -16.09
CA LYS A 145 2.69 -5.36 -16.79
C LYS A 145 3.28 -4.13 -17.49
N GLU A 146 2.46 -3.13 -17.78
CA GLU A 146 2.86 -1.90 -18.48
C GLU A 146 3.30 -0.79 -17.50
N ILE A 147 3.09 -0.98 -16.20
CA ILE A 147 3.47 -0.01 -15.18
C ILE A 147 4.99 0.12 -15.14
N ASN A 148 5.49 1.32 -15.42
CA ASN A 148 6.89 1.65 -15.20
C ASN A 148 7.14 1.89 -13.70
N TRP A 149 7.45 0.83 -12.97
CA TRP A 149 7.63 0.86 -11.52
C TRP A 149 8.71 1.82 -11.04
N ASN A 150 9.82 1.96 -11.78
CA ASN A 150 10.88 2.92 -11.41
C ASN A 150 10.37 4.36 -11.34
N LYS A 151 9.47 4.75 -12.26
CA LYS A 151 8.86 6.08 -12.26
C LYS A 151 7.88 6.29 -11.11
N GLN A 152 7.42 5.22 -10.46
CA GLN A 152 6.45 5.32 -9.37
C GLN A 152 7.10 5.64 -8.02
N ARG A 153 8.43 5.58 -7.86
CA ARG A 153 9.11 5.78 -6.57
C ARG A 153 8.72 7.06 -5.83
N HIS A 154 8.66 8.17 -6.57
CA HIS A 154 8.26 9.48 -6.06
C HIS A 154 6.83 9.87 -6.47
N ASN A 155 6.10 8.98 -7.14
CA ASN A 155 4.69 9.19 -7.39
C ASN A 155 3.91 8.96 -6.10
N CYS A 156 3.26 10.02 -5.62
CA CYS A 156 2.38 10.02 -4.47
C CYS A 156 1.13 10.83 -4.85
N CYS A 157 -0.05 10.36 -4.46
CA CYS A 157 -1.28 11.11 -4.67
C CYS A 157 -1.19 12.48 -3.96
N LYS A 158 -1.76 13.52 -4.59
CA LYS A 158 -1.66 14.91 -4.13
C LYS A 158 -2.79 15.34 -3.19
N GLU A 159 -3.78 14.49 -3.00
CA GLU A 159 -4.93 14.71 -2.11
C GLU A 159 -4.50 15.09 -0.69
#